data_AF-A0A9E3W2P5-F1
#
_entry.id   AF-A0A9E3W2P5-F1
#
_cell.length_a   1.000
_cell.length_b   1.000
_cell.length_c   1.000
_cell.angle_alpha   90.00
_cell.angle_beta   90.00
_cell.angle_gamma   90.00
#
_symmetry.space_group_name_H-M   'P 1'
#
loop_
_entity.id
_entity.type
_entity.pdbx_description
1 polymer ?
#
loop_
_entity_poly.entity_id
_entity_poly.type
_entity_poly.pdbx_seq_one_letter_code
_entity_poly.pdbx_strand_id
1 'polypeptide(L)'
;RNTQLFLQHETDITRVVDPWGGSFYVESLTHELMKRAWGHIQEVEALGGMAKALETGLPKMRIEEAAARRQASIDSGQETIVGVNRYRLDHETPLDILEVDNAAVRSIQVERLKQLRAQRDSQAVESALTALTHCAQSGSGNLLEQAVIAARARATLGEISGALEAAWGRHQAHTRSIAGVYSAEFGPHESIAEVRALCEAFAQHEGRRPRILVAKIGQDGHDRGAKVIATAFADLGFDVDIGPLFQTPDEVARQAIENDVHVVGISSLAGSHKTLLPQLTDELAQQGRDDIMIVIGGVIPAQDYDFLFARGATAIFGPGTVIPEAARKILLALNEQLTEDYA
;
A
#
# COMPACT_ATOMS: atom_id res chain seq x y z
N ARG A 1 -13.37 -22.42 2.41
CA ARG A 1 -13.84 -23.66 1.74
C ARG A 1 -15.10 -24.21 2.39
N ASN A 2 -15.06 -24.69 3.63
CA ASN A 2 -16.21 -25.35 4.25
C ASN A 2 -17.44 -24.45 4.41
N THR A 3 -17.28 -23.14 4.64
CA THR A 3 -18.40 -22.18 4.62
C THR A 3 -19.22 -22.27 3.33
N GLN A 4 -18.58 -22.42 2.16
CA GLN A 4 -19.30 -22.55 0.89
C GLN A 4 -19.98 -23.91 0.74
N LEU A 5 -19.32 -25.00 1.16
CA LEU A 5 -19.90 -26.34 1.13
C LEU A 5 -21.14 -26.43 2.03
N PHE A 6 -21.09 -25.83 3.21
CA PHE A 6 -22.23 -25.72 4.12
C PHE A 6 -23.41 -24.98 3.45
N LEU A 7 -23.15 -23.80 2.87
CA LEU A 7 -24.19 -23.04 2.15
C LEU A 7 -24.76 -23.83 0.95
N GLN A 8 -23.94 -24.58 0.23
CA GLN A 8 -24.37 -25.35 -0.93
C GLN A 8 -25.19 -26.59 -0.57
N HIS A 9 -24.82 -27.29 0.49
CA HIS A 9 -25.35 -28.62 0.79
C HIS A 9 -26.34 -28.67 1.95
N GLU A 10 -26.33 -27.67 2.85
CA GLU A 10 -27.06 -27.73 4.11
C GLU A 10 -28.08 -26.61 4.31
N THR A 11 -28.00 -25.49 3.58
CA THR A 11 -28.91 -24.34 3.81
C THR A 11 -30.04 -24.19 2.80
N ASP A 12 -30.14 -25.09 1.81
CA ASP A 12 -31.17 -25.08 0.74
C ASP A 12 -31.27 -23.77 -0.08
N ILE A 13 -30.31 -22.84 0.08
CA ILE A 13 -30.36 -21.50 -0.52
C ILE A 13 -30.33 -21.53 -2.05
N THR A 14 -29.90 -22.63 -2.65
CA THR A 14 -29.85 -22.84 -4.10
C THR A 14 -31.13 -23.45 -4.67
N ARG A 15 -32.16 -23.73 -3.86
CA ARG A 15 -33.42 -24.35 -4.34
C ARG A 15 -34.35 -23.37 -5.07
N VAL A 16 -34.20 -22.07 -4.84
CA VAL A 16 -35.06 -21.02 -5.42
C VAL A 16 -34.16 -20.01 -6.13
N VAL A 17 -34.53 -19.64 -7.35
CA VAL A 17 -33.85 -18.55 -8.09
C VAL A 17 -34.30 -17.22 -7.50
N ASP A 18 -33.33 -16.38 -7.13
CA ASP A 18 -33.55 -15.05 -6.55
C ASP A 18 -34.58 -15.05 -5.40
N PRO A 19 -34.28 -15.68 -4.25
CA PRO A 19 -35.24 -15.83 -3.16
C PRO A 19 -35.67 -14.49 -2.53
N TRP A 20 -35.00 -13.38 -2.86
CA TRP A 20 -35.32 -12.04 -2.39
C TRP A 20 -36.24 -11.26 -3.33
N GLY A 21 -36.52 -11.78 -4.53
CA GLY A 21 -37.38 -11.14 -5.52
C GLY A 21 -38.76 -10.81 -4.97
N GLY A 22 -39.18 -9.56 -5.11
CA GLY A 22 -40.43 -9.04 -4.56
C GLY A 22 -40.36 -8.56 -3.11
N SER A 23 -39.22 -8.68 -2.42
CA SER A 23 -39.01 -8.03 -1.11
C SER A 23 -39.00 -6.52 -1.28
N PHE A 24 -39.99 -5.82 -0.70
CA PHE A 24 -40.10 -4.36 -0.82
C PHE A 24 -38.80 -3.62 -0.45
N TYR A 25 -38.10 -4.07 0.59
CA TYR A 25 -36.85 -3.46 1.02
C TYR A 25 -35.72 -3.68 0.03
N VAL A 26 -35.50 -4.92 -0.39
CA VAL A 26 -34.40 -5.27 -1.31
C VAL A 26 -34.63 -4.66 -2.69
N GLU A 27 -35.85 -4.68 -3.18
CA GLU A 27 -36.23 -4.06 -4.46
C GLU A 27 -36.01 -2.54 -4.43
N SER A 28 -36.42 -1.88 -3.34
CA SER A 28 -36.21 -0.43 -3.19
C SER A 28 -34.72 -0.07 -3.15
N LEU A 29 -33.92 -0.82 -2.38
CA LEU A 29 -32.47 -0.63 -2.32
C LEU A 29 -31.79 -0.90 -3.67
N THR A 30 -32.24 -1.94 -4.38
CA THR A 30 -31.75 -2.28 -5.72
C THR A 30 -32.00 -1.12 -6.68
N HIS A 31 -33.21 -0.55 -6.67
CA HIS A 31 -33.55 0.61 -7.48
C HIS A 31 -32.70 1.85 -7.13
N GLU A 32 -32.50 2.14 -5.84
CA GLU A 32 -31.66 3.25 -5.41
C GLU A 32 -30.19 3.07 -5.85
N LEU A 33 -29.64 1.87 -5.69
CA LEU A 33 -28.27 1.56 -6.11
C LEU A 33 -28.12 1.71 -7.62
N MET A 34 -29.07 1.19 -8.41
CA MET A 34 -29.09 1.35 -9.86
C MET A 34 -29.10 2.83 -10.26
N LYS A 35 -29.96 3.64 -9.64
CA LYS A 35 -30.05 5.08 -9.95
C LYS A 35 -28.75 5.82 -9.65
N ARG A 36 -28.12 5.54 -8.49
CA ARG A 36 -26.84 6.16 -8.10
C ARG A 36 -25.69 5.71 -9.02
N ALA A 37 -25.58 4.41 -9.27
CA ALA A 37 -24.56 3.85 -10.16
C ALA A 37 -24.70 4.38 -11.59
N TRP A 38 -25.94 4.51 -12.09
CA TRP A 38 -26.19 5.07 -13.41
C TRP A 38 -25.73 6.52 -13.52
N GLY A 39 -25.93 7.33 -12.48
CA GLY A 39 -25.39 8.70 -12.42
C GLY A 39 -23.86 8.73 -12.55
N HIS A 40 -23.15 7.82 -11.86
CA HIS A 40 -21.69 7.70 -11.99
C HIS A 40 -21.26 7.22 -13.38
N ILE A 41 -21.99 6.29 -13.99
CA ILE A 41 -21.72 5.83 -15.37
C ILE A 41 -21.86 7.00 -16.34
N GLN A 42 -22.94 7.79 -16.24
CA GLN A 42 -23.16 8.94 -17.12
C GLN A 42 -22.07 10.01 -16.97
N GLU A 43 -21.59 10.24 -15.75
CA GLU A 43 -20.45 11.13 -15.49
C GLU A 43 -19.16 10.62 -16.17
N VAL A 44 -18.87 9.33 -16.08
CA VAL A 44 -17.70 8.70 -16.73
C VAL A 44 -17.81 8.78 -18.26
N GLU A 45 -18.99 8.53 -18.82
CA GLU A 45 -19.23 8.66 -20.26
C GLU A 45 -19.07 10.11 -20.73
N ALA A 46 -19.53 11.09 -19.94
CA ALA A 46 -19.33 12.52 -20.24
C ALA A 46 -17.84 12.94 -20.23
N LEU A 47 -17.00 12.26 -19.44
CA LEU A 47 -15.55 12.42 -19.44
C LEU A 47 -14.86 11.71 -20.63
N GLY A 48 -15.62 11.03 -21.49
CA GLY A 48 -15.13 10.29 -22.65
C GLY A 48 -14.68 8.87 -22.34
N GLY A 49 -15.28 8.26 -21.30
CA GLY A 49 -15.09 6.87 -20.90
C GLY A 49 -14.05 6.67 -19.79
N MET A 50 -14.02 5.47 -19.23
CA MET A 50 -13.22 5.17 -18.03
C MET A 50 -11.71 5.36 -18.24
N ALA A 51 -11.18 5.07 -19.43
CA ALA A 51 -9.76 5.26 -19.73
C ALA A 51 -9.32 6.73 -19.53
N LYS A 52 -10.08 7.67 -20.10
CA LYS A 52 -9.83 9.11 -19.92
C LYS A 52 -10.09 9.55 -18.49
N ALA A 53 -11.15 9.04 -17.85
CA ALA A 53 -11.43 9.34 -16.45
C ALA A 53 -10.28 8.92 -15.51
N LEU A 54 -9.62 7.78 -15.77
CA LEU A 54 -8.46 7.34 -15.01
C LEU A 54 -7.27 8.30 -15.15
N GLU A 55 -7.00 8.84 -16.34
CA GLU A 55 -5.96 9.85 -16.57
C GLU A 55 -6.21 11.14 -15.78
N THR A 56 -7.48 11.51 -15.57
CA THR A 56 -7.82 12.67 -14.70
C THR A 56 -7.54 12.41 -13.22
N GLY A 57 -7.40 11.15 -12.79
CA GLY A 57 -7.24 10.74 -11.39
C GLY A 57 -8.52 10.78 -10.56
N LEU A 58 -9.65 11.20 -11.12
CA LEU A 58 -10.92 11.37 -10.39
C LEU A 58 -11.43 10.06 -9.74
N PRO A 59 -11.47 8.90 -10.41
CA PRO A 59 -11.95 7.66 -9.79
C PRO A 59 -11.13 7.29 -8.56
N LYS A 60 -9.80 7.42 -8.67
CA LYS A 60 -8.86 7.09 -7.59
C LYS A 60 -9.06 8.01 -6.38
N MET A 61 -9.15 9.32 -6.62
CA MET A 61 -9.43 10.31 -5.57
C MET A 61 -10.71 9.99 -4.80
N ARG A 62 -11.82 9.68 -5.47
CA ARG A 62 -13.09 9.35 -4.79
C ARG A 62 -13.02 8.09 -3.94
N ILE A 63 -12.29 7.08 -4.39
CA ILE A 63 -12.06 5.85 -3.61
C ILE A 63 -11.22 6.17 -2.36
N GLU A 64 -10.21 7.03 -2.50
CA GLU A 64 -9.38 7.48 -1.38
C GLU A 64 -10.18 8.30 -0.37
N GLU A 65 -11.08 9.19 -0.82
CA GLU A 65 -11.99 9.93 0.06
C GLU A 65 -12.90 8.99 0.85
N ALA A 66 -13.50 8.01 0.17
CA ALA A 66 -14.35 7.02 0.83
C ALA A 66 -13.56 6.19 1.85
N ALA A 67 -12.29 5.86 1.56
CA ALA A 67 -11.41 5.17 2.48
C ALA A 67 -11.05 6.03 3.71
N ALA A 68 -10.78 7.33 3.52
CA ALA A 68 -10.49 8.25 4.61
C ALA A 68 -11.69 8.49 5.52
N ARG A 69 -12.89 8.72 4.95
CA ARG A 69 -14.14 8.83 5.73
C ARG A 69 -14.38 7.57 6.56
N ARG A 70 -14.30 6.40 5.91
CA ARG A 70 -14.50 5.13 6.61
C ARG A 70 -13.49 4.92 7.75
N GLN A 71 -12.23 5.26 7.53
CA GLN A 71 -11.22 5.15 8.59
C GLN A 71 -11.55 6.07 9.76
N ALA A 72 -11.96 7.30 9.50
CA ALA A 72 -12.38 8.23 10.56
C ALA A 72 -13.60 7.69 11.34
N SER A 73 -14.60 7.11 10.67
CA SER A 73 -15.74 6.47 11.34
C SER A 73 -15.32 5.27 12.21
N ILE A 74 -14.34 4.48 11.78
CA ILE A 74 -13.81 3.36 12.57
C ILE A 74 -13.03 3.87 13.78
N ASP A 75 -12.12 4.82 13.57
CA ASP A 75 -11.22 5.34 14.60
C ASP A 75 -11.97 6.14 15.68
N SER A 76 -13.03 6.86 15.29
CA SER A 76 -13.92 7.57 16.22
C SER A 76 -14.93 6.65 16.93
N GLY A 77 -15.03 5.39 16.52
CA GLY A 77 -15.97 4.42 17.08
C GLY A 77 -17.41 4.52 16.56
N GLN A 78 -17.68 5.40 15.57
CA GLN A 78 -18.98 5.48 14.89
C GLN A 78 -19.31 4.17 14.15
N GLU A 79 -18.36 3.62 13.40
CA GLU A 79 -18.44 2.29 12.79
C GLU A 79 -17.86 1.26 13.76
N THR A 80 -18.69 0.35 14.27
CA THR A 80 -18.22 -0.69 15.20
C THR A 80 -17.62 -1.88 14.45
N ILE A 81 -16.37 -2.23 14.80
CA ILE A 81 -15.72 -3.48 14.40
C ILE A 81 -15.42 -4.28 15.67
N VAL A 82 -16.18 -5.38 15.86
CA VAL A 82 -16.08 -6.26 17.04
C VAL A 82 -14.67 -6.87 17.10
N GLY A 83 -14.05 -6.79 18.28
CA GLY A 83 -12.68 -7.23 18.53
C GLY A 83 -11.61 -6.20 18.16
N VAL A 84 -11.95 -5.14 17.39
CA VAL A 84 -10.97 -4.15 16.93
C VAL A 84 -11.14 -2.79 17.60
N ASN A 85 -12.33 -2.19 17.63
CA ASN A 85 -12.55 -0.91 18.34
C ASN A 85 -13.59 -1.02 19.46
N ARG A 86 -14.33 -2.13 19.51
CA ARG A 86 -15.29 -2.45 20.57
C ARG A 86 -15.21 -3.91 20.93
N TYR A 87 -15.41 -4.23 22.21
CA TYR A 87 -15.32 -5.59 22.74
C TYR A 87 -13.95 -6.24 22.43
N ARG A 88 -12.87 -5.49 22.70
CA ARG A 88 -11.49 -5.97 22.55
C ARG A 88 -11.20 -7.06 23.58
N LEU A 89 -10.41 -8.04 23.18
CA LEU A 89 -9.85 -9.02 24.11
C LEU A 89 -8.66 -8.40 24.85
N ASP A 90 -8.47 -8.78 26.11
CA ASP A 90 -7.27 -8.39 26.86
C ASP A 90 -6.00 -9.06 26.30
N HIS A 91 -6.17 -10.28 25.78
CA HIS A 91 -5.09 -11.08 25.21
C HIS A 91 -5.56 -11.79 23.93
N GLU A 92 -4.81 -11.60 22.85
CA GLU A 92 -5.00 -12.33 21.60
C GLU A 92 -4.35 -13.71 21.68
N THR A 93 -5.02 -14.72 21.11
CA THR A 93 -4.44 -16.07 21.03
C THR A 93 -3.34 -16.08 19.97
N PRO A 94 -2.15 -16.62 20.25
CA PRO A 94 -1.11 -16.78 19.25
C PRO A 94 -1.62 -17.59 18.05
N LEU A 95 -1.46 -17.05 16.86
CA LEU A 95 -1.80 -17.73 15.62
C LEU A 95 -0.51 -18.29 15.01
N ASP A 96 -0.59 -19.54 14.56
CA ASP A 96 0.45 -20.12 13.71
C ASP A 96 0.33 -19.51 12.31
N ILE A 97 1.31 -18.70 11.95
CA ILE A 97 1.34 -17.96 10.69
C ILE A 97 2.30 -18.67 9.74
N LEU A 98 1.83 -18.95 8.53
CA LEU A 98 2.67 -19.50 7.47
C LEU A 98 3.78 -18.50 7.11
N GLU A 99 5.02 -18.84 7.47
CA GLU A 99 6.21 -18.11 7.05
C GLU A 99 6.74 -18.69 5.72
N VAL A 100 7.03 -17.81 4.76
CA VAL A 100 7.67 -18.18 3.50
C VAL A 100 9.14 -17.82 3.60
N ASP A 101 10.02 -18.82 3.50
CA ASP A 101 11.46 -18.60 3.41
C ASP A 101 11.83 -18.05 2.02
N ASN A 102 11.80 -16.71 1.93
CA ASN A 102 12.13 -15.98 0.71
C ASN A 102 13.58 -16.19 0.26
N ALA A 103 14.52 -16.45 1.19
CA ALA A 103 15.93 -16.67 0.86
C ALA A 103 16.12 -18.02 0.14
N ALA A 104 15.48 -19.07 0.65
CA ALA A 104 15.48 -20.38 0.00
C ALA A 104 14.77 -20.32 -1.36
N VAL A 105 13.58 -19.72 -1.44
CA VAL A 105 12.84 -19.57 -2.70
C VAL A 105 13.68 -18.82 -3.73
N ARG A 106 14.25 -17.66 -3.38
CA ARG A 106 15.10 -16.87 -4.26
C ARG A 106 16.28 -17.68 -4.77
N SER A 107 16.98 -18.41 -3.90
CA SER A 107 18.14 -19.22 -4.26
C SER A 107 17.77 -20.30 -5.30
N ILE A 108 16.65 -21.00 -5.08
CA ILE A 108 16.13 -22.01 -6.01
C ILE A 108 15.76 -21.39 -7.37
N GLN A 109 15.08 -20.23 -7.37
CA GLN A 109 14.68 -19.57 -8.62
C GLN A 109 15.89 -19.05 -9.41
N VAL A 110 16.89 -18.48 -8.73
CA VAL A 110 18.13 -18.03 -9.38
C VAL A 110 18.86 -19.21 -10.03
N GLU A 111 18.94 -20.34 -9.36
CA GLU A 111 19.59 -21.53 -9.94
C GLU A 111 18.82 -22.08 -11.15
N ARG A 112 17.48 -22.15 -11.07
CA ARG A 112 16.64 -22.52 -12.22
C ARG A 112 16.83 -21.57 -13.40
N LEU A 113 16.95 -20.27 -13.16
CA LEU A 113 17.20 -19.27 -14.20
C LEU A 113 18.59 -19.45 -14.84
N LYS A 114 19.62 -19.77 -14.05
CA LYS A 114 20.96 -20.08 -14.57
C LYS A 114 20.92 -21.31 -15.48
N GLN A 115 20.27 -22.39 -15.03
CA GLN A 115 20.12 -23.62 -15.81
C GLN A 115 19.32 -23.39 -17.11
N LEU A 116 18.20 -22.67 -17.01
CA LEU A 116 17.38 -22.30 -18.17
C LEU A 116 18.19 -21.55 -19.23
N ARG A 117 18.97 -20.54 -18.80
CA ARG A 117 19.80 -19.73 -19.70
C ARG A 117 20.95 -20.52 -20.31
N ALA A 118 21.52 -21.47 -19.57
CA ALA A 118 22.61 -22.32 -20.08
C ALA A 118 22.14 -23.36 -21.12
N GLN A 119 20.89 -23.82 -21.04
CA GLN A 119 20.38 -24.92 -21.87
C GLN A 119 19.55 -24.48 -23.08
N ARG A 120 19.06 -23.24 -23.10
CA ARG A 120 18.21 -22.74 -24.18
C ARG A 120 19.00 -22.36 -25.43
N ASP A 121 18.33 -22.40 -26.57
CA ASP A 121 18.83 -21.78 -27.80
C ASP A 121 18.75 -20.24 -27.66
N SER A 122 19.91 -19.63 -27.44
CA SER A 122 19.98 -18.18 -27.22
C SER A 122 19.64 -17.36 -28.47
N GLN A 123 19.94 -17.89 -29.67
CA GLN A 123 19.63 -17.20 -30.93
C GLN A 123 18.14 -17.22 -31.23
N ALA A 124 17.46 -18.34 -30.93
CA ALA A 124 16.01 -18.44 -31.04
C ALA A 124 15.30 -17.48 -30.09
N VAL A 125 15.79 -17.34 -28.86
CA VAL A 125 15.26 -16.37 -27.88
C VAL A 125 15.41 -14.94 -28.37
N GLU A 126 16.62 -14.56 -28.78
CA GLU A 126 16.91 -13.20 -29.25
C GLU A 126 16.05 -12.83 -30.47
N SER A 127 15.90 -13.77 -31.41
CA SER A 127 15.03 -13.59 -32.59
C SER A 127 13.58 -13.37 -32.20
N ALA A 128 13.06 -14.17 -31.26
CA ALA A 128 11.68 -14.06 -30.79
C ALA A 128 11.42 -12.76 -30.01
N LEU A 129 12.37 -12.33 -29.16
CA LEU A 129 12.26 -11.07 -28.42
C LEU A 129 12.34 -9.86 -29.37
N THR A 130 13.21 -9.91 -30.39
CA THR A 130 13.30 -8.85 -31.41
C THR A 130 12.00 -8.74 -32.20
N ALA A 131 11.41 -9.87 -32.60
CA ALA A 131 10.11 -9.89 -33.28
C ALA A 131 8.99 -9.31 -32.39
N LEU A 132 9.01 -9.62 -31.08
CA LEU A 132 8.07 -9.06 -30.12
C LEU A 132 8.22 -7.55 -29.98
N THR A 133 9.44 -7.03 -29.84
CA THR A 133 9.70 -5.58 -29.81
C THR A 133 9.25 -4.90 -31.10
N HIS A 134 9.53 -5.50 -32.26
CA HIS A 134 9.08 -4.95 -33.55
C HIS A 134 7.55 -4.94 -33.67
N CYS A 135 6.86 -5.99 -33.20
CA CYS A 135 5.41 -6.04 -33.15
C CYS A 135 4.85 -4.92 -32.26
N ALA A 136 5.45 -4.67 -31.10
CA ALA A 136 5.07 -3.61 -30.18
C ALA A 136 5.28 -2.19 -30.75
N GLN A 137 6.34 -1.97 -31.54
CA GLN A 137 6.64 -0.68 -32.16
C GLN A 137 5.80 -0.41 -33.42
N SER A 138 5.59 -1.43 -34.25
CA SER A 138 4.90 -1.29 -35.55
C SER A 138 3.38 -1.33 -35.42
N GLY A 139 2.85 -1.94 -34.36
CA GLY A 139 1.43 -2.23 -34.21
C GLY A 139 0.91 -3.30 -35.17
N SER A 140 1.80 -3.99 -35.89
CA SER A 140 1.45 -5.08 -36.82
C SER A 140 1.67 -6.45 -36.18
N GLY A 141 0.70 -7.35 -36.34
CA GLY A 141 0.72 -8.68 -35.75
C GLY A 141 0.03 -8.75 -34.38
N ASN A 142 0.20 -9.89 -33.69
CA ASN A 142 -0.40 -10.13 -32.38
C ASN A 142 0.67 -10.34 -31.30
N LEU A 143 0.64 -9.50 -30.26
CA LEU A 143 1.62 -9.53 -29.17
C LEU A 143 1.60 -10.84 -28.37
N LEU A 144 0.41 -11.40 -28.13
CA LEU A 144 0.28 -12.66 -27.40
C LEU A 144 0.88 -13.82 -28.20
N GLU A 145 0.67 -13.85 -29.51
CA GLU A 145 1.29 -14.82 -30.40
C GLU A 145 2.82 -14.75 -30.33
N GLN A 146 3.39 -13.54 -30.43
CA GLN A 146 4.84 -13.33 -30.31
C GLN A 146 5.38 -13.70 -28.92
N ALA A 147 4.64 -13.40 -27.85
CA ALA A 147 5.00 -13.79 -26.49
C ALA A 147 4.96 -15.32 -26.31
N VAL A 148 4.01 -16.03 -26.92
CA VAL A 148 3.97 -17.51 -26.92
C VAL A 148 5.18 -18.10 -27.64
N ILE A 149 5.60 -17.49 -28.77
CA ILE A 149 6.81 -17.90 -29.49
C ILE A 149 8.05 -17.69 -28.59
N ALA A 150 8.19 -16.52 -27.96
CA ALA A 150 9.29 -16.23 -27.03
C ALA A 150 9.31 -17.20 -25.84
N ALA A 151 8.16 -17.45 -25.21
CA ALA A 151 8.05 -18.40 -24.10
C ALA A 151 8.41 -19.84 -24.52
N ARG A 152 8.00 -20.25 -25.74
CA ARG A 152 8.37 -21.56 -26.31
C ARG A 152 9.88 -21.66 -26.54
N ALA A 153 10.52 -20.57 -26.96
CA ALA A 153 11.97 -20.47 -27.07
C ALA A 153 12.70 -20.40 -25.72
N ARG A 154 11.99 -20.43 -24.58
CA ARG A 154 12.54 -20.31 -23.21
C ARG A 154 13.03 -18.89 -22.86
N ALA A 155 12.41 -17.87 -23.44
CA ALA A 155 12.48 -16.52 -22.86
C ALA A 155 11.78 -16.50 -21.50
N THR A 156 12.35 -15.74 -20.57
CA THR A 156 11.80 -15.51 -19.23
C THR A 156 10.71 -14.44 -19.26
N LEU A 157 9.87 -14.41 -18.24
CA LEU A 157 8.88 -13.34 -18.08
C LEU A 157 9.52 -11.94 -18.12
N GLY A 158 10.65 -11.77 -17.43
CA GLY A 158 11.38 -10.49 -17.41
C GLY A 158 11.91 -10.08 -18.77
N GLU A 159 12.40 -11.01 -19.58
CA GLU A 159 12.87 -10.72 -20.95
C GLU A 159 11.70 -10.34 -21.88
N ILE A 160 10.57 -11.05 -21.78
CA ILE A 160 9.36 -10.74 -22.56
C ILE A 160 8.83 -9.35 -22.18
N SER A 161 8.72 -9.06 -20.88
CA SER A 161 8.31 -7.74 -20.40
C SER A 161 9.30 -6.65 -20.82
N GLY A 162 10.62 -6.91 -20.73
CA GLY A 162 11.66 -5.97 -21.16
C GLY A 162 11.63 -5.66 -22.66
N ALA A 163 11.31 -6.64 -23.50
CA ALA A 163 11.14 -6.45 -24.94
C ALA A 163 9.98 -5.50 -25.29
N LEU A 164 8.89 -5.55 -24.50
CA LEU A 164 7.76 -4.63 -24.62
C LEU A 164 8.07 -3.24 -24.02
N GLU A 165 8.78 -3.21 -22.89
CA GLU A 165 9.24 -1.99 -22.24
C GLU A 165 10.12 -1.14 -23.17
N ALA A 166 10.95 -1.77 -24.01
CA ALA A 166 11.75 -1.05 -25.00
C ALA A 166 10.91 -0.25 -26.02
N ALA A 167 9.65 -0.61 -26.23
CA ALA A 167 8.73 0.10 -27.13
C ALA A 167 7.88 1.16 -26.42
N TRP A 168 7.47 0.91 -25.17
CA TRP A 168 6.44 1.71 -24.49
C TRP A 168 6.90 2.38 -23.19
N GLY A 169 8.07 2.02 -22.66
CA GLY A 169 8.54 2.45 -21.35
C GLY A 169 7.73 1.86 -20.19
N ARG A 170 7.85 2.48 -19.01
CA ARG A 170 7.10 2.13 -17.79
C ARG A 170 6.17 3.27 -17.40
N HIS A 171 4.95 2.92 -16.99
CA HIS A 171 4.02 3.90 -16.43
C HIS A 171 4.57 4.46 -15.10
N GLN A 172 4.54 5.78 -14.96
CA GLN A 172 4.79 6.48 -13.70
C GLN A 172 3.49 7.15 -13.25
N ALA A 173 3.04 6.79 -12.04
CA ALA A 173 1.82 7.35 -11.49
C ALA A 173 2.10 8.74 -10.88
N HIS A 174 1.25 9.71 -11.20
CA HIS A 174 1.25 10.98 -10.47
C HIS A 174 0.47 10.83 -9.16
N THR A 175 1.17 11.04 -8.04
CA THR A 175 0.55 11.02 -6.72
C THR A 175 -0.23 12.31 -6.50
N ARG A 176 -1.53 12.18 -6.22
CA ARG A 176 -2.35 13.26 -5.66
C ARG A 176 -2.75 12.85 -4.26
N SER A 177 -2.77 13.81 -3.34
CA SER A 177 -3.28 13.60 -1.99
C SER A 177 -4.60 14.33 -1.83
N ILE A 178 -5.52 13.71 -1.09
CA ILE A 178 -6.71 14.37 -0.55
C ILE A 178 -6.32 15.07 0.77
N ALA A 179 -7.10 16.07 1.17
CA ALA A 179 -6.90 16.82 2.41
C ALA A 179 -8.24 17.17 3.06
N GLY A 180 -8.26 17.21 4.39
CA GLY A 180 -9.40 17.63 5.23
C GLY A 180 -10.52 16.60 5.38
N VAL A 181 -10.45 15.46 4.67
CA VAL A 181 -11.53 14.46 4.65
C VAL A 181 -11.58 13.67 5.96
N TYR A 182 -10.42 13.25 6.47
CA TYR A 182 -10.36 12.44 7.68
C TYR A 182 -10.81 13.26 8.89
N SER A 183 -10.25 14.44 9.10
CA SER A 183 -10.62 15.28 10.24
C SER A 183 -12.07 15.77 10.20
N ALA A 184 -12.62 16.04 9.01
CA ALA A 184 -14.02 16.46 8.88
C ALA A 184 -14.99 15.35 9.30
N GLU A 185 -14.73 14.10 8.91
CA GLU A 185 -15.57 12.96 9.26
C GLU A 185 -15.40 12.53 10.72
N PHE A 186 -14.17 12.62 11.26
CA PHE A 186 -13.90 12.30 12.66
C PHE A 186 -14.65 13.24 13.62
N GLY A 187 -14.77 14.52 13.23
CA GLY A 187 -15.39 15.56 14.04
C GLY A 187 -14.50 16.04 15.20
N PRO A 188 -15.02 16.94 16.04
CA PRO A 188 -14.28 17.45 17.20
C PRO A 188 -14.06 16.34 18.23
N HIS A 189 -12.80 16.03 18.51
CA HIS A 189 -12.42 15.00 19.47
C HIS A 189 -11.13 15.39 20.21
N GLU A 190 -11.02 14.97 21.47
CA GLU A 190 -9.88 15.30 22.35
C GLU A 190 -8.55 14.82 21.76
N SER A 191 -8.49 13.58 21.26
CA SER A 191 -7.28 13.02 20.65
C SER A 191 -6.78 13.79 19.42
N ILE A 192 -7.67 14.36 18.60
CA ILE A 192 -7.27 15.21 17.46
C ILE A 192 -6.69 16.54 17.98
N ALA A 193 -7.34 17.14 18.97
CA ALA A 193 -6.89 18.39 19.57
C ALA A 193 -5.52 18.22 20.26
N GLU A 194 -5.32 17.12 20.97
CA GLU A 194 -4.06 16.75 21.62
C GLU A 194 -2.93 16.62 20.60
N VAL A 195 -3.11 15.83 19.53
CA VAL A 195 -2.07 15.66 18.50
C VAL A 195 -1.73 16.99 17.82
N ARG A 196 -2.74 17.81 17.50
CA ARG A 196 -2.49 19.14 16.91
C ARG A 196 -1.70 20.04 17.85
N ALA A 197 -1.99 20.02 19.15
CA ALA A 197 -1.23 20.77 20.14
C ALA A 197 0.21 20.27 20.25
N LEU A 198 0.44 18.95 20.17
CA LEU A 198 1.78 18.36 20.13
C LEU A 198 2.57 18.77 18.87
N CYS A 199 1.94 18.75 17.69
CA CYS A 199 2.56 19.23 16.45
C CYS A 199 2.94 20.71 16.53
N GLU A 200 2.09 21.53 17.13
CA GLU A 200 2.36 22.96 17.32
C GLU A 200 3.50 23.20 18.32
N ALA A 201 3.52 22.47 19.45
CA ALA A 201 4.61 22.53 20.41
C ALA A 201 5.94 22.08 19.78
N PHE A 202 5.93 21.02 18.97
CA PHE A 202 7.09 20.58 18.19
C PHE A 202 7.57 21.70 17.26
N ALA A 203 6.66 22.32 16.51
CA ALA A 203 7.01 23.39 15.58
C ALA A 203 7.57 24.64 16.27
N GLN A 204 7.12 24.94 17.49
CA GLN A 204 7.66 26.04 18.30
C GLN A 204 9.08 25.74 18.82
N HIS A 205 9.37 24.47 19.13
CA HIS A 205 10.69 24.05 19.62
C HIS A 205 11.71 23.90 18.48
N GLU A 206 11.36 23.17 17.43
CA GLU A 206 12.25 22.82 16.31
C GLU A 206 12.25 23.87 15.17
N GLY A 207 11.35 24.86 15.23
CA GLY A 207 11.21 25.89 14.20
C GLY A 207 10.55 25.42 12.90
N ARG A 208 10.08 24.16 12.84
CA ARG A 208 9.37 23.56 11.70
C ARG A 208 8.45 22.43 12.17
N ARG A 209 7.44 22.11 11.36
CA ARG A 209 6.51 21.01 11.66
C ARG A 209 7.21 19.64 11.66
N PRO A 210 6.67 18.66 12.39
CA PRO A 210 7.13 17.28 12.26
C PRO A 210 6.89 16.80 10.83
N ARG A 211 7.94 16.28 10.20
CA ARG A 211 7.94 15.90 8.78
C ARG A 211 8.13 14.39 8.61
N ILE A 212 7.21 13.75 7.90
CA ILE A 212 7.22 12.30 7.68
C ILE A 212 7.19 11.95 6.19
N LEU A 213 8.06 11.03 5.76
CA LEU A 213 7.97 10.36 4.47
C LEU A 213 7.19 9.05 4.62
N VAL A 214 5.99 8.97 4.07
CA VAL A 214 5.22 7.73 3.99
C VAL A 214 5.69 6.94 2.76
N ALA A 215 6.42 5.84 3.00
CA ALA A 215 7.15 5.11 1.97
C ALA A 215 6.55 3.73 1.63
N LYS A 216 6.64 3.36 0.35
CA LYS A 216 6.35 2.02 -0.18
C LYS A 216 7.61 1.44 -0.79
N ILE A 217 8.16 0.41 -0.16
CA ILE A 217 9.43 -0.20 -0.56
C ILE A 217 9.20 -1.54 -1.25
N GLY A 218 9.89 -1.76 -2.37
CA GLY A 218 9.76 -2.96 -3.18
C GLY A 218 8.43 -3.00 -3.95
N GLN A 219 8.05 -4.17 -4.45
CA GLN A 219 6.91 -4.33 -5.37
C GLN A 219 5.51 -4.27 -4.68
N ASP A 220 5.43 -3.77 -3.46
CA ASP A 220 4.18 -3.69 -2.70
C ASP A 220 3.29 -2.55 -3.21
N GLY A 221 2.21 -2.92 -3.93
CA GLY A 221 1.23 -1.98 -4.46
C GLY A 221 0.10 -1.58 -3.50
N HIS A 222 0.07 -2.08 -2.25
CA HIS A 222 -0.99 -1.71 -1.31
C HIS A 222 -0.81 -0.29 -0.80
N ASP A 223 -1.60 0.66 -1.31
CA ASP A 223 -1.46 2.09 -0.98
C ASP A 223 -2.60 2.67 -0.12
N ARG A 224 -3.70 1.92 0.13
CA ARG A 224 -4.83 2.41 0.94
C ARG A 224 -4.38 2.90 2.33
N GLY A 225 -3.67 2.06 3.09
CA GLY A 225 -3.22 2.41 4.44
C GLY A 225 -2.26 3.59 4.44
N ALA A 226 -1.25 3.56 3.55
CA ALA A 226 -0.29 4.64 3.37
C ALA A 226 -0.97 5.99 3.09
N LYS A 227 -1.98 6.01 2.20
CA LYS A 227 -2.67 7.25 1.82
C LYS A 227 -3.61 7.78 2.88
N VAL A 228 -4.32 6.90 3.57
CA VAL A 228 -5.17 7.31 4.69
C VAL A 228 -4.31 7.86 5.84
N ILE A 229 -3.16 7.24 6.13
CA ILE A 229 -2.18 7.81 7.07
C ILE A 229 -1.68 9.16 6.59
N ALA A 230 -1.29 9.29 5.33
CA ALA A 230 -0.73 10.53 4.80
C ALA A 230 -1.73 11.70 4.90
N THR A 231 -2.98 11.50 4.46
CA THR A 231 -4.01 12.55 4.55
C THR A 231 -4.37 12.88 5.99
N ALA A 232 -4.49 11.88 6.86
CA ALA A 232 -4.84 12.10 8.26
C ALA A 232 -3.72 12.80 9.03
N PHE A 233 -2.45 12.43 8.82
CA PHE A 233 -1.30 13.10 9.45
C PHE A 233 -1.19 14.55 8.98
N ALA A 234 -1.43 14.83 7.70
CA ALA A 234 -1.49 16.19 7.19
C ALA A 234 -2.62 16.99 7.88
N ASP A 235 -3.80 16.40 8.06
CA ASP A 235 -4.91 17.02 8.79
C ASP A 235 -4.61 17.27 10.28
N LEU A 236 -3.68 16.51 10.87
CA LEU A 236 -3.23 16.59 12.26
C LEU A 236 -2.06 17.57 12.47
N GLY A 237 -1.45 18.08 11.39
CA GLY A 237 -0.42 19.13 11.44
C GLY A 237 1.00 18.68 11.08
N PHE A 238 1.18 17.46 10.58
CA PHE A 238 2.46 17.02 10.00
C PHE A 238 2.66 17.61 8.60
N ASP A 239 3.92 17.84 8.25
CA ASP A 239 4.32 17.94 6.85
C ASP A 239 4.55 16.52 6.30
N VAL A 240 3.79 16.13 5.29
CA VAL A 240 3.76 14.73 4.81
C VAL A 240 4.24 14.65 3.37
N ASP A 241 5.30 13.88 3.15
CA ASP A 241 5.72 13.45 1.83
C ASP A 241 5.20 12.04 1.55
N ILE A 242 4.67 11.81 0.35
CA ILE A 242 4.22 10.48 -0.08
C ILE A 242 5.22 9.95 -1.10
N GLY A 243 5.96 8.91 -0.72
CA GLY A 243 6.89 8.23 -1.62
C GLY A 243 6.16 7.58 -2.80
N PRO A 244 6.73 7.59 -4.03
CA PRO A 244 6.17 6.83 -5.13
C PRO A 244 6.15 5.33 -4.83
N LEU A 245 5.33 4.59 -5.58
CA LEU A 245 5.34 3.14 -5.51
C LEU A 245 6.65 2.58 -6.07
N PHE A 246 7.03 1.40 -5.57
CA PHE A 246 8.10 0.57 -6.11
C PHE A 246 9.53 1.08 -5.90
N GLN A 247 9.74 1.97 -4.93
CA GLN A 247 11.08 2.43 -4.58
C GLN A 247 11.91 1.33 -3.93
N THR A 248 13.20 1.37 -4.17
CA THR A 248 14.22 0.63 -3.44
C THR A 248 14.53 1.29 -2.09
N PRO A 249 15.15 0.58 -1.13
CA PRO A 249 15.60 1.19 0.12
C PRO A 249 16.52 2.40 -0.09
N ASP A 250 17.47 2.33 -1.03
CA ASP A 250 18.36 3.44 -1.39
C ASP A 250 17.60 4.67 -1.91
N GLU A 251 16.62 4.47 -2.81
CA GLU A 251 15.80 5.57 -3.31
C GLU A 251 14.95 6.23 -2.21
N VAL A 252 14.44 5.45 -1.25
CA VAL A 252 13.71 5.98 -0.09
C VAL A 252 14.64 6.73 0.85
N ALA A 253 15.82 6.18 1.14
CA ALA A 253 16.84 6.85 1.97
C ALA A 253 17.22 8.19 1.35
N ARG A 254 17.56 8.21 0.06
CA ARG A 254 17.90 9.45 -0.66
C ARG A 254 16.76 10.47 -0.58
N GLN A 255 15.52 10.07 -0.85
CA GLN A 255 14.38 10.97 -0.77
C GLN A 255 14.15 11.51 0.64
N ALA A 256 14.29 10.66 1.67
CA ALA A 256 14.15 11.06 3.07
C ALA A 256 15.18 12.15 3.44
N ILE A 257 16.42 11.97 2.99
CA ILE A 257 17.53 12.89 3.23
C ILE A 257 17.35 14.20 2.47
N GLU A 258 17.04 14.14 1.16
CA GLU A 258 16.81 15.31 0.32
C GLU A 258 15.66 16.18 0.84
N ASN A 259 14.62 15.56 1.40
CA ASN A 259 13.49 16.24 2.00
C ASN A 259 13.73 16.64 3.46
N ASP A 260 14.84 16.22 4.06
CA ASP A 260 15.17 16.39 5.46
C ASP A 260 14.01 16.01 6.39
N VAL A 261 13.48 14.80 6.22
CA VAL A 261 12.36 14.30 7.04
C VAL A 261 12.86 13.89 8.43
N HIS A 262 12.00 13.99 9.43
CA HIS A 262 12.29 13.49 10.77
C HIS A 262 12.02 11.98 10.87
N VAL A 263 11.05 11.49 10.09
CA VAL A 263 10.57 10.10 10.16
C VAL A 263 10.38 9.53 8.76
N VAL A 264 10.82 8.29 8.55
CA VAL A 264 10.34 7.44 7.44
C VAL A 264 9.32 6.44 7.98
N GLY A 265 8.08 6.59 7.53
CA GLY A 265 6.99 5.66 7.81
C GLY A 265 6.85 4.62 6.70
N ILE A 266 7.38 3.41 6.92
CA ILE A 266 7.26 2.30 5.97
C ILE A 266 5.85 1.69 6.08
N SER A 267 5.11 1.65 4.98
CA SER A 267 3.87 0.88 4.89
C SER A 267 4.13 -0.46 4.18
N SER A 268 4.17 -1.56 4.92
CA SER A 268 4.50 -2.90 4.42
C SER A 268 3.34 -3.89 4.59
N LEU A 269 2.83 -4.41 3.47
CA LEU A 269 1.72 -5.38 3.43
C LEU A 269 2.06 -6.63 2.60
N ALA A 270 3.27 -6.70 2.05
CA ALA A 270 3.71 -7.77 1.15
C ALA A 270 4.73 -8.75 1.77
N GLY A 271 4.96 -8.69 3.09
CA GLY A 271 5.82 -9.64 3.81
C GLY A 271 7.33 -9.47 3.57
N SER A 272 7.76 -8.31 3.08
CA SER A 272 9.17 -8.01 2.76
C SER A 272 9.91 -7.26 3.88
N HIS A 273 9.23 -6.96 4.99
CA HIS A 273 9.74 -6.11 6.09
C HIS A 273 11.05 -6.62 6.70
N LYS A 274 11.23 -7.94 6.86
CA LYS A 274 12.48 -8.52 7.40
C LYS A 274 13.70 -8.32 6.50
N THR A 275 13.50 -7.97 5.22
CA THR A 275 14.57 -7.70 4.26
C THR A 275 14.73 -6.20 4.00
N LEU A 276 13.62 -5.50 3.76
CA LEU A 276 13.67 -4.12 3.28
C LEU A 276 13.88 -3.08 4.40
N LEU A 277 13.41 -3.34 5.62
CA LEU A 277 13.67 -2.43 6.75
C LEU A 277 15.16 -2.40 7.14
N PRO A 278 15.84 -3.56 7.32
CA PRO A 278 17.28 -3.55 7.59
C PRO A 278 18.07 -2.84 6.48
N GLN A 279 17.72 -3.09 5.21
CA GLN A 279 18.37 -2.40 4.08
C GLN A 279 18.17 -0.89 4.12
N LEU A 280 16.96 -0.40 4.43
CA LEU A 280 16.74 1.04 4.55
C LEU A 280 17.58 1.65 5.67
N THR A 281 17.66 0.95 6.81
CA THR A 281 18.46 1.38 7.96
C THR A 281 19.94 1.48 7.59
N ASP A 282 20.47 0.46 6.90
CA ASP A 282 21.84 0.43 6.41
C ASP A 282 22.11 1.57 5.40
N GLU A 283 21.16 1.87 4.50
CA GLU A 283 21.29 2.95 3.50
C GLU A 283 21.28 4.34 4.14
N LEU A 284 20.41 4.58 5.13
CA LEU A 284 20.38 5.84 5.88
C LEU A 284 21.70 6.07 6.65
N ALA A 285 22.21 5.02 7.32
CA ALA A 285 23.49 5.09 8.02
C ALA A 285 24.67 5.32 7.07
N GLN A 286 24.71 4.64 5.93
CA GLN A 286 25.75 4.84 4.91
C GLN A 286 25.77 6.25 4.35
N GLN A 287 24.61 6.92 4.30
CA GLN A 287 24.47 8.29 3.83
C GLN A 287 24.56 9.33 4.96
N GLY A 288 24.89 8.90 6.19
CA GLY A 288 25.16 9.77 7.34
C GLY A 288 23.91 10.42 7.96
N ARG A 289 22.76 9.75 7.84
CA ARG A 289 21.47 10.20 8.37
C ARG A 289 20.77 9.09 9.16
N ASP A 290 21.54 8.43 10.02
CA ASP A 290 21.04 7.44 11.00
C ASP A 290 20.19 8.06 12.12
N ASP A 291 20.15 9.40 12.21
CA ASP A 291 19.21 10.16 13.03
C ASP A 291 17.76 10.07 12.53
N ILE A 292 17.52 9.75 11.26
CA ILE A 292 16.15 9.69 10.73
C ILE A 292 15.42 8.47 11.31
N MET A 293 14.37 8.74 12.08
CA MET A 293 13.56 7.70 12.73
C MET A 293 12.84 6.82 11.71
N ILE A 294 12.84 5.51 11.92
CA ILE A 294 12.09 4.57 11.08
C ILE A 294 10.92 4.00 11.88
N VAL A 295 9.70 4.18 11.39
CA VAL A 295 8.52 3.47 11.88
C VAL A 295 7.94 2.60 10.78
N ILE A 296 7.32 1.48 11.16
CA ILE A 296 6.78 0.53 10.18
C ILE A 296 5.36 0.13 10.54
N GLY A 297 4.47 0.08 9.54
CA GLY A 297 3.11 -0.36 9.73
C GLY A 297 2.58 -1.21 8.58
N GLY A 298 1.46 -1.89 8.82
CA GLY A 298 0.82 -2.78 7.86
C GLY A 298 0.63 -4.19 8.41
N VAL A 299 0.80 -5.21 7.58
CA VAL A 299 0.56 -6.61 7.96
C VAL A 299 1.88 -7.22 8.41
N ILE A 300 2.16 -7.10 9.71
CA ILE A 300 3.41 -7.54 10.33
C ILE A 300 3.07 -8.54 11.45
N PRO A 301 3.50 -9.81 11.33
CA PRO A 301 3.36 -10.80 12.39
C PRO A 301 4.04 -10.35 13.69
N ALA A 302 3.39 -10.55 14.83
CA ALA A 302 3.95 -10.19 16.14
C ALA A 302 5.31 -10.85 16.43
N GLN A 303 5.52 -12.07 15.93
CA GLN A 303 6.78 -12.81 16.04
C GLN A 303 7.97 -12.14 15.34
N ASP A 304 7.72 -11.20 14.41
CA ASP A 304 8.79 -10.46 13.72
C ASP A 304 9.17 -9.16 14.44
N TYR A 305 8.45 -8.75 15.50
CA TYR A 305 8.60 -7.43 16.10
C TYR A 305 9.97 -7.22 16.72
N ASP A 306 10.44 -8.17 17.55
CA ASP A 306 11.76 -8.09 18.19
C ASP A 306 12.89 -7.98 17.16
N PHE A 307 12.77 -8.71 16.04
CA PHE A 307 13.70 -8.62 14.93
C PHE A 307 13.68 -7.22 14.30
N LEU A 308 12.50 -6.64 14.06
CA LEU A 308 12.39 -5.32 13.44
C LEU A 308 12.91 -4.21 14.37
N PHE A 309 12.61 -4.27 15.67
CA PHE A 309 13.17 -3.34 16.66
C PHE A 309 14.70 -3.41 16.69
N ALA A 310 15.27 -4.63 16.74
CA ALA A 310 16.71 -4.83 16.72
C ALA A 310 17.39 -4.38 15.40
N ARG A 311 16.61 -4.11 14.35
CA ARG A 311 17.08 -3.74 13.01
C ARG A 311 16.77 -2.30 12.62
N GLY A 312 16.29 -1.47 13.54
CA GLY A 312 16.14 -0.02 13.33
C GLY A 312 14.70 0.50 13.39
N ALA A 313 13.68 -0.36 13.55
CA ALA A 313 12.33 0.14 13.78
C ALA A 313 12.21 0.77 15.17
N THR A 314 11.67 1.98 15.27
CA THR A 314 11.35 2.63 16.55
C THR A 314 9.95 2.29 17.04
N ALA A 315 9.00 2.16 16.12
CA ALA A 315 7.63 1.78 16.42
C ALA A 315 7.03 0.92 15.30
N ILE A 316 6.14 -0.01 15.70
CA ILE A 316 5.41 -0.90 14.81
C ILE A 316 3.90 -0.66 14.95
N PHE A 317 3.21 -0.49 13.83
CA PHE A 317 1.77 -0.19 13.75
C PHE A 317 1.01 -1.25 12.94
N GLY A 318 0.39 -2.21 13.64
CA GLY A 318 -0.37 -3.30 13.03
C GLY A 318 -1.77 -2.89 12.54
N PRO A 319 -2.55 -3.84 11.96
CA PRO A 319 -3.93 -3.60 11.56
C PRO A 319 -4.80 -3.17 12.76
N GLY A 320 -5.70 -2.20 12.54
CA GLY A 320 -6.57 -1.65 13.60
C GLY A 320 -5.94 -0.52 14.42
N THR A 321 -4.73 -0.08 14.07
CA THR A 321 -4.12 1.12 14.65
C THR A 321 -5.02 2.35 14.45
N VAL A 322 -5.29 3.06 15.54
CA VAL A 322 -6.02 4.34 15.53
C VAL A 322 -5.05 5.46 15.19
N ILE A 323 -5.39 6.28 14.19
CA ILE A 323 -4.43 7.22 13.60
C ILE A 323 -3.94 8.32 14.57
N PRO A 324 -4.81 9.02 15.32
CA PRO A 324 -4.37 9.99 16.33
C PRO A 324 -3.40 9.39 17.36
N GLU A 325 -3.62 8.14 17.79
CA GLU A 325 -2.74 7.45 18.73
C GLU A 325 -1.37 7.15 18.12
N ALA A 326 -1.33 6.75 16.84
CA ALA A 326 -0.07 6.55 16.13
C ALA A 326 0.71 7.85 15.98
N ALA A 327 0.03 8.93 15.58
CA ALA A 327 0.63 10.26 15.44
C ALA A 327 1.22 10.76 16.77
N ARG A 328 0.45 10.62 17.87
CA ARG A 328 0.90 10.92 19.23
C ARG A 328 2.13 10.11 19.63
N LYS A 329 2.12 8.80 19.40
CA LYS A 329 3.25 7.92 19.72
C LYS A 329 4.52 8.29 18.97
N ILE A 330 4.40 8.64 17.67
CA ILE A 330 5.53 9.10 16.86
C ILE A 330 6.08 10.43 17.38
N LEU A 331 5.22 11.39 17.71
CA LEU A 331 5.65 12.69 18.25
C LEU A 331 6.39 12.57 19.58
N LEU A 332 5.90 11.72 20.48
CA LEU A 332 6.55 11.49 21.77
C LEU A 332 7.94 10.87 21.58
N ALA A 333 8.06 9.84 20.73
CA ALA A 333 9.34 9.23 20.41
C ALA A 333 10.31 10.22 19.75
N LEU A 334 9.81 11.09 18.85
CA LEU A 334 10.62 12.13 18.21
C LEU A 334 11.16 13.12 19.23
N ASN A 335 10.31 13.59 20.15
CA ASN A 335 10.72 14.53 21.19
C ASN A 335 11.76 13.91 22.14
N GLU A 336 11.60 12.63 22.50
CA GLU A 336 12.59 11.90 23.31
C GLU A 336 13.94 11.85 22.61
N GLN A 337 13.97 11.44 21.33
CA GLN A 337 15.20 11.35 20.54
C GLN A 337 15.91 12.71 20.41
N LEU A 338 15.17 13.76 20.03
CA LEU A 338 15.75 15.10 19.86
C LEU A 338 16.25 15.68 21.19
N THR A 339 15.58 15.38 22.30
CA THR A 339 16.04 15.84 23.63
C THR A 339 17.36 15.16 24.03
N GLU A 340 17.57 13.90 23.65
CA GLU A 340 18.85 13.21 23.86
C GLU A 340 19.97 13.78 22.97
N ASP A 341 19.67 14.17 21.73
CA ASP A 341 20.64 14.79 20.82
C ASP A 341 21.08 16.21 21.24
N TYR A 342 20.23 16.94 21.97
CA TYR A 342 20.53 18.27 22.51
C TYR A 342 21.22 18.26 23.89
N ALA A 343 21.35 17.10 24.55
CA ALA A 343 21.92 16.95 25.90
C ALA A 343 23.43 16.65 25.89
#